data_AF-A0A954K5S2-F1
#
_entry.id   AF-A0A954K5S2-F1
#
_cell.length_a   1.000
_cell.length_b   1.000
_cell.length_c   1.000
_cell.angle_alpha   90.00
_cell.angle_beta   90.00
_cell.angle_gamma   90.00
#
_symmetry.space_group_name_H-M   'P 1'
#
loop_
_entity.id
_entity.type
_entity.pdbx_description
1 polymer ?
#
loop_
_entity_poly.entity_id
_entity_poly.type
_entity_poly.pdbx_seq_one_letter_code
_entity_poly.pdbx_strand_id
1 'polypeptide(L)' 'EGLTLSKGLGARHWAAAAISKETGAIAIAVSESTGTVRIFQDGYVVLRIEPMSSAMKWFDFDTEPPQSE' A
#
# COMPACT_ATOMS: atom_id res chain seq x y z
N GLU A 1 12.30 15.24 7.61
CA GLU A 1 11.37 14.61 8.57
C GLU A 1 11.43 13.09 8.47
N GLY A 2 11.30 12.35 9.58
CA GLY A 2 11.44 10.88 9.62
C GLY A 2 10.20 10.12 9.14
N LEU A 3 10.33 8.80 8.90
CA LEU A 3 9.20 7.90 8.64
C LEU A 3 8.53 7.53 9.96
N THR A 4 7.19 7.58 10.02
CA THR A 4 6.41 7.16 11.18
C THR A 4 5.54 5.96 10.82
N LEU A 5 5.93 4.77 11.29
CA LEU A 5 5.18 3.54 11.10
C LEU A 5 4.64 3.01 12.43
N SER A 6 3.45 2.41 12.39
CA SER A 6 2.86 1.75 13.56
C SER A 6 3.76 0.62 14.06
N LYS A 7 3.81 0.43 15.38
CA LYS A 7 4.50 -0.71 15.99
C LYS A 7 3.97 -2.03 15.40
N GLY A 8 4.84 -3.05 15.34
CA GLY A 8 4.51 -4.37 14.78
C GLY A 8 4.73 -4.52 13.27
N LEU A 9 5.20 -3.47 12.58
CA LEU A 9 5.59 -3.54 11.18
C LEU A 9 7.08 -3.91 11.04
N GLY A 10 7.36 -5.04 10.39
CA GLY A 10 8.71 -5.54 10.14
C GLY A 10 9.46 -4.86 8.99
N ALA A 11 10.69 -5.30 8.70
CA ALA A 11 11.63 -4.65 7.79
C ALA A 11 11.09 -4.35 6.38
N ARG A 12 10.28 -5.23 5.78
CA ARG A 12 9.65 -5.02 4.46
C ARG A 12 8.76 -3.78 4.43
N HIS A 13 8.03 -3.50 5.51
CA HIS A 13 7.17 -2.32 5.59
C HIS A 13 8.00 -1.04 5.73
N TRP A 14 9.09 -1.09 6.52
CA TRP A 14 10.02 0.03 6.64
C TRP A 14 10.70 0.35 5.31
N ALA A 15 11.14 -0.66 4.58
CA ALA A 15 11.73 -0.50 3.26
C ALA A 15 10.73 0.10 2.26
N ALA A 16 9.48 -0.40 2.24
CA ALA A 16 8.42 0.13 1.38
C ALA A 16 8.10 1.60 1.68
N ALA A 17 7.97 1.96 2.96
CA ALA A 17 7.77 3.35 3.37
C ALA A 17 8.97 4.22 2.94
N ALA A 18 10.20 3.79 3.22
CA ALA A 18 11.39 4.55 2.87
C ALA A 18 11.54 4.78 1.37
N ILE A 19 11.41 3.73 0.55
CA ILE A 19 11.59 3.86 -0.89
C ILE A 19 10.49 4.71 -1.53
N SER A 20 9.24 4.59 -1.06
CA SER A 20 8.13 5.43 -1.57
C SER A 20 8.36 6.91 -1.29
N LYS A 21 8.92 7.24 -0.11
CA LYS A 21 9.27 8.62 0.25
C LYS A 21 10.40 9.20 -0.58
N GLU A 22 11.44 8.41 -0.86
CA GLU A 22 12.62 8.89 -1.57
C GLU A 22 12.37 9.05 -3.08
N THR A 23 11.49 8.21 -3.65
CA THR A 23 11.33 8.11 -5.10
C THR A 23 10.02 8.67 -5.63
N GLY A 24 9.04 8.94 -4.76
CA GLY A 24 7.66 9.21 -5.16
C GLY A 24 6.94 8.01 -5.76
N ALA A 25 7.54 6.81 -5.73
CA ALA A 25 6.93 5.59 -6.24
C ALA A 25 5.87 5.04 -5.28
N ILE A 26 4.92 4.28 -5.83
CA ILE A 26 4.01 3.45 -5.05
C ILE A 26 4.73 2.16 -4.66
N ALA A 27 4.86 1.90 -3.36
CA ALA A 27 5.47 0.68 -2.84
C ALA A 27 4.40 -0.22 -2.19
N ILE A 28 4.52 -1.54 -2.37
CA ILE A 28 3.57 -2.51 -1.84
C ILE A 28 4.31 -3.53 -0.98
N ALA A 29 3.79 -3.82 0.22
CA ALA A 29 4.33 -4.87 1.08
C ALA A 29 3.21 -5.81 1.54
N VAL A 30 3.50 -7.12 1.52
CA VAL A 30 2.63 -8.17 2.05
C VAL A 30 3.20 -8.67 3.38
N SER A 31 2.39 -8.64 4.41
CA SER A 31 2.72 -9.17 5.73
C SER A 31 2.75 -10.69 5.70
N GLU A 32 3.88 -11.29 6.10
CA GLU A 32 3.99 -12.75 6.23
C GLU A 32 3.14 -13.30 7.37
N SER A 33 3.06 -12.60 8.50
CA SER A 33 2.35 -13.09 9.68
C SER A 33 0.83 -12.96 9.58
N THR A 34 0.34 -12.00 8.79
CA THR A 34 -1.10 -11.70 8.72
C THR A 34 -1.69 -11.80 7.33
N GLY A 35 -0.88 -11.94 6.28
CA GLY A 35 -1.35 -11.86 4.88
C GLY A 35 -1.87 -10.47 4.46
N THR A 36 -1.85 -9.48 5.36
CA THR A 36 -2.32 -8.12 5.08
C THR A 36 -1.40 -7.44 4.05
N VAL A 37 -1.98 -6.89 3.00
CA VAL A 37 -1.27 -6.07 2.01
C VAL A 37 -1.37 -4.60 2.40
N ARG A 38 -0.26 -3.86 2.29
CA ARG A 38 -0.21 -2.41 2.50
C ARG A 38 0.40 -1.72 1.30
N ILE A 39 -0.21 -0.60 0.91
CA ILE A 39 0.28 0.30 -0.13
C ILE A 39 0.84 1.55 0.54
N PHE A 40 2.03 1.94 0.11
CA PHE A 40 2.77 3.09 0.61
C PHE A 40 2.97 4.12 -0.50
N GLN A 41 2.74 5.39 -0.15
CA GLN A 41 2.99 6.55 -0.98
C GLN A 41 3.57 7.66 -0.10
N ASP A 42 4.64 8.31 -0.55
CA ASP A 42 5.35 9.37 0.17
C ASP A 42 5.79 9.00 1.60
N GLY A 43 5.99 7.70 1.87
CA GLY A 43 6.32 7.17 3.19
C GLY A 43 5.14 6.87 4.11
N TYR A 44 3.92 7.09 3.65
CA TYR A 44 2.69 6.85 4.40
C TYR A 44 1.94 5.63 3.87
N VAL A 45 1.25 4.92 4.77
CA VAL A 45 0.31 3.87 4.36
C VAL A 45 -0.96 4.54 3.86
N VAL A 46 -1.27 4.36 2.58
CA VAL A 46 -2.48 4.91 1.94
C VAL A 46 -3.60 3.90 1.79
N LEU A 47 -3.27 2.60 1.76
CA LEU A 47 -4.26 1.52 1.71
C LEU A 47 -3.81 0.30 2.51
N ARG A 48 -4.76 -0.34 3.18
CA ARG A 48 -4.63 -1.63 3.86
C ARG A 48 -5.68 -2.58 3.29
N ILE A 49 -5.25 -3.74 2.84
CA ILE A 49 -6.11 -4.80 2.31
C ILE A 49 -5.96 -6.02 3.21
N GLU A 50 -7.07 -6.43 3.83
CA GLU A 50 -7.10 -7.65 4.64
C GLU A 50 -7.05 -8.90 3.76
N PRO A 51 -6.47 -10.00 4.26
CA PRO A 51 -6.50 -11.28 3.55
C PRO A 51 -7.96 -11.69 3.28
N MET A 52 -8.23 -12.20 2.09
CA MET A 52 -9.55 -12.65 1.67
C MET A 52 -9.55 -14.17 1.51
N SER A 53 -10.67 -14.81 1.87
CA SER A 53 -10.85 -16.27 1.70
C SER A 53 -11.08 -16.68 0.24
N SER A 54 -11.41 -15.72 -0.63
CA SER A 54 -11.59 -15.89 -2.07
C SER A 54 -10.74 -14.86 -2.80
N ALA A 55 -10.15 -15.25 -3.93
CA ALA A 55 -9.41 -14.32 -4.78
C ALA A 55 -10.36 -13.23 -5.29
N MET A 56 -9.89 -11.98 -5.27
CA MET A 56 -10.56 -10.88 -5.97
C MET A 56 -10.62 -11.25 -7.45
N LYS A 57 -11.84 -11.44 -7.98
CA LYS A 57 -12.02 -11.51 -9.42
C LYS A 57 -11.88 -10.08 -9.95
N TRP A 58 -11.12 -9.92 -11.03
CA TRP A 58 -11.11 -8.65 -11.74
C TRP A 58 -12.54 -8.36 -12.21
N PHE A 59 -13.00 -7.17 -11.90
CA PHE A 59 -14.21 -6.58 -12.46
C PHE A 59 -13.75 -5.37 -13.25
N ASP A 60 -14.29 -5.18 -14.46
CA ASP A 60 -14.08 -3.93 -15.17
C ASP A 60 -14.64 -2.81 -14.28
N PHE A 61 -13.76 -1.91 -13.85
CA PHE A 61 -14.19 -0.70 -13.17
C PHE A 61 -14.72 0.24 -14.25
N ASP A 62 -16.00 0.60 -14.16
CA ASP A 62 -16.53 1.76 -14.88
C ASP A 62 -15.89 3.02 -14.27
N THR A 63 -14.68 3.36 -14.70
CA THR A 63 -14.05 4.61 -14.31
C THR A 63 -14.66 5.73 -15.14
N GLU A 64 -15.49 6.56 -14.52
CA GLU A 64 -15.93 7.79 -15.14
C GLU A 64 -14.69 8.69 -15.33
N PRO A 65 -14.37 9.11 -16.57
CA PRO A 65 -13.18 9.92 -16.81
C PRO A 65 -13.27 11.22 -15.99
N PRO A 66 -12.14 11.72 -15.46
CA PRO A 66 -12.14 12.98 -14.72
C PRO A 66 -12.75 14.08 -15.60
N GLN A 67 -13.69 14.85 -15.03
CA GLN A 67 -14.30 15.98 -15.73
C GLN A 67 -13.20 16.93 -16.17
N SER A 68 -13.06 17.12 -17.48
CA SER A 68 -12.14 18.08 -18.06
C SER A 68 -12.53 19.49 -17.59
N GLU A 69 -11.65 20.14 -16.82
CA GLU A 69 -11.67 21.59 -16.64
C GLU A 69 -11.24 22.32 -17.93
#